data_AF-A0A359MPZ4-F1
#
_entry.id   AF-A0A359MPZ4-F1
#
_cell.length_a   1.000
_cell.length_b   1.000
_cell.length_c   1.000
_cell.angle_alpha   90.00
_cell.angle_beta   90.00
_cell.angle_gamma   90.00
#
_symmetry.space_group_name_H-M   'P 1'
#
loop_
_entity.id
_entity.type
_entity.pdbx_description
1 polymer ?
#
loop_
_entity_poly.entity_id
_entity_poly.type
_entity_poly.pdbx_seq_one_letter_code
_entity_poly.pdbx_strand_id
1 'polypeptide(L)'
;MEKIKIRLDSIYALFAIISLIYVNYYQAVLYYKHATQYSSLLDKTYEYIAIPSFYFFVTAFITFVIFDIFKINIARTLSKIILLIMCFVLILYIALVILNIIRVIAIPTVGFASIYSIIFSVLGCFLALASHKN
;
A
#
# COMPACT_ATOMS: atom_id res chain seq x y z
N MET A 1 -34.25 3.41 -4.96
CA MET A 1 -32.87 3.17 -5.45
C MET A 1 -32.13 2.34 -4.42
N GLU A 2 -31.87 1.07 -4.71
CA GLU A 2 -30.96 0.26 -3.88
C GLU A 2 -29.58 0.91 -3.90
N LYS A 3 -28.97 1.09 -2.72
CA LYS A 3 -27.59 1.57 -2.65
C LYS A 3 -26.69 0.47 -3.19
N ILE A 4 -26.03 0.73 -4.32
CA ILE A 4 -24.97 -0.14 -4.84
C ILE A 4 -23.89 -0.23 -3.75
N LYS A 5 -23.79 -1.39 -3.11
CA LYS A 5 -22.76 -1.64 -2.10
C LYS A 5 -21.48 -2.01 -2.82
N ILE A 6 -20.56 -1.05 -2.93
CA ILE A 6 -19.23 -1.29 -3.50
C ILE A 6 -18.53 -2.33 -2.62
N ARG A 7 -18.06 -3.42 -3.23
CA ARG A 7 -17.32 -4.46 -2.52
C ARG A 7 -15.89 -3.99 -2.26
N LEU A 8 -15.33 -4.34 -1.10
CA LEU A 8 -14.00 -3.93 -0.66
C LEU A 8 -12.88 -4.49 -1.57
N ASP A 9 -13.05 -5.70 -2.09
CA ASP A 9 -12.12 -6.31 -3.05
C ASP A 9 -11.98 -5.46 -4.33
N SER A 10 -13.07 -4.91 -4.84
CA SER A 10 -13.04 -4.01 -6.00
C SER A 10 -12.27 -2.72 -5.70
N ILE A 11 -12.35 -2.20 -4.48
CA ILE A 11 -11.61 -1.00 -4.05
C ILE A 11 -10.11 -1.32 -3.97
N TYR A 12 -9.73 -2.45 -3.35
CA TYR A 12 -8.32 -2.86 -3.27
C TYR A 12 -7.72 -3.09 -4.66
N ALA A 13 -8.44 -3.77 -5.55
CA ALA A 13 -8.00 -3.99 -6.93
C ALA A 13 -7.80 -2.67 -7.68
N LEU A 14 -8.74 -1.72 -7.53
CA LEU A 14 -8.64 -0.40 -8.18
C LEU A 14 -7.38 0.35 -7.73
N PHE A 15 -7.11 0.43 -6.43
CA PHE A 15 -5.92 1.11 -5.93
C PHE A 15 -4.62 0.40 -6.32
N ALA A 16 -4.61 -0.93 -6.36
CA ALA A 16 -3.47 -1.69 -6.87
C ALA A 16 -3.19 -1.36 -8.35
N ILE A 17 -4.22 -1.32 -9.19
CA ILE A 17 -4.10 -0.97 -10.61
C ILE A 17 -3.60 0.46 -10.79
N ILE A 18 -4.17 1.43 -10.07
CA ILE A 18 -3.74 2.84 -10.15
C ILE A 18 -2.27 2.96 -9.74
N SER A 19 -1.87 2.29 -8.66
CA SER A 19 -0.47 2.28 -8.19
C SER A 19 0.46 1.68 -9.24
N LEU A 20 0.06 0.57 -9.86
CA LEU A 20 0.83 -0.11 -10.90
C LEU A 20 0.97 0.74 -12.17
N ILE A 21 -0.11 1.42 -12.59
CA ILE A 21 -0.09 2.34 -13.75
C ILE A 21 0.91 3.47 -13.46
N TYR A 22 0.89 4.06 -12.27
CA TYR A 22 1.83 5.11 -11.91
C TYR A 22 3.29 4.61 -11.88
N VAL A 23 3.53 3.44 -11.29
CA VAL A 23 4.86 2.80 -11.28
C VAL A 23 5.38 2.57 -12.69
N ASN A 24 4.56 2.01 -13.58
CA ASN A 24 4.93 1.74 -14.97
C ASN A 24 5.17 3.03 -15.75
N TYR A 25 4.29 4.04 -15.59
CA TYR A 25 4.45 5.34 -16.22
C TYR A 25 5.77 6.00 -15.79
N TYR A 26 6.05 5.99 -14.49
CA TYR A 26 7.27 6.59 -13.96
C TYR A 26 8.52 5.86 -14.45
N GLN A 27 8.55 4.52 -14.43
CA GLN A 27 9.67 3.74 -14.96
C GLN A 27 9.90 3.96 -16.47
N ALA A 28 8.84 3.97 -17.27
CA ALA A 28 8.94 4.06 -18.72
C ALA A 28 9.28 5.48 -19.21
N VAL A 29 8.79 6.52 -18.53
CA VAL A 29 8.82 7.91 -19.04
C VAL A 29 9.80 8.80 -18.29
N LEU A 30 9.96 8.59 -16.98
CA LEU A 30 10.62 9.55 -16.09
C LEU A 30 11.94 9.02 -15.53
N TYR A 31 12.07 7.72 -15.26
CA TYR A 31 13.25 7.13 -14.62
C TYR A 31 14.55 7.35 -15.40
N TYR A 32 14.49 7.36 -16.74
CA TYR A 32 15.66 7.59 -17.59
C TYR A 32 15.91 9.09 -17.91
N LYS A 33 15.02 10.00 -17.52
CA LYS A 33 15.16 11.46 -17.75
C LYS A 33 15.84 12.11 -16.53
N HIS A 34 17.15 11.91 -16.44
CA HIS A 34 17.99 12.25 -15.28
C HIS A 34 18.19 13.76 -14.93
N ALA A 35 17.42 14.73 -15.45
CA ALA A 35 17.94 16.11 -15.55
C ALA A 35 17.05 17.29 -15.13
N THR A 36 15.97 17.11 -14.37
CA THR A 36 15.14 18.28 -13.96
C THR A 36 14.85 18.29 -12.47
N GLN A 37 15.04 19.45 -11.82
CA GLN A 37 14.77 19.71 -10.39
C GLN A 37 13.35 19.29 -9.92
N TYR A 38 12.41 19.10 -10.85
CA TYR A 38 11.07 18.54 -10.61
C TYR A 38 11.04 17.02 -10.39
N SER A 39 12.15 16.29 -10.61
CA SER A 39 12.21 14.83 -10.40
C SER A 39 12.02 14.50 -8.92
N SER A 40 12.65 15.24 -8.00
CA SER A 40 12.75 14.80 -6.60
C SER A 40 11.43 14.48 -5.88
N LEU A 41 10.32 15.14 -6.23
CA LEU A 41 9.00 14.87 -5.63
C LEU A 41 8.31 13.67 -6.29
N LEU A 42 8.44 13.52 -7.61
CA LEU A 42 7.95 12.35 -8.36
C LEU A 42 8.77 11.10 -7.98
N ASP A 43 10.09 11.23 -7.84
CA ASP A 43 11.00 10.17 -7.38
C ASP A 43 10.55 9.68 -6.00
N LYS A 44 10.27 10.60 -5.06
CA LYS A 44 9.77 10.26 -3.73
C LYS A 44 8.38 9.64 -3.74
N THR A 45 7.48 10.13 -4.61
CA THR A 45 6.13 9.57 -4.75
C THR A 45 6.18 8.17 -5.32
N TYR A 46 7.06 7.92 -6.28
CA TYR A 46 7.32 6.61 -6.83
C TYR A 46 7.87 5.64 -5.77
N GLU A 47 8.97 6.01 -5.09
CA GLU A 47 9.64 5.13 -4.13
C GLU A 47 8.84 4.92 -2.85
N TYR A 48 8.32 5.99 -2.23
CA TYR A 48 7.75 5.93 -0.89
C TYR A 48 6.21 5.90 -0.85
N ILE A 49 5.53 6.01 -2.00
CA ILE A 49 4.06 5.96 -2.03
C ILE A 49 3.58 4.88 -2.98
N ALA A 50 3.92 4.97 -4.26
CA ALA A 50 3.33 4.12 -5.28
C ALA A 50 3.77 2.66 -5.18
N ILE A 51 5.07 2.39 -4.99
CA ILE A 51 5.58 1.02 -4.80
C ILE A 51 4.97 0.38 -3.53
N PRO A 52 5.07 1.00 -2.33
CA PRO A 52 4.40 0.52 -1.13
C PRO A 52 2.91 0.25 -1.30
N SER A 53 2.19 1.20 -1.92
CA SER A 53 0.75 1.10 -2.14
C SER A 53 0.40 -0.07 -3.05
N PHE A 54 1.17 -0.29 -4.11
CA PHE A 54 0.97 -1.44 -4.99
C PHE A 54 1.04 -2.75 -4.21
N TYR A 55 2.13 -2.99 -3.47
CA TYR A 55 2.29 -4.21 -2.67
C TYR A 55 1.20 -4.35 -1.60
N PHE A 56 0.85 -3.26 -0.94
CA PHE A 56 -0.19 -3.24 0.09
C PHE A 56 -1.58 -3.61 -0.47
N PHE A 57 -1.99 -2.96 -1.56
CA PHE A 57 -3.34 -3.17 -2.12
C PHE A 57 -3.45 -4.49 -2.89
N VAL A 58 -2.40 -4.93 -3.59
CA VAL A 58 -2.44 -6.20 -4.31
C VAL A 58 -2.54 -7.39 -3.34
N THR A 59 -1.79 -7.38 -2.23
CA THR A 59 -1.89 -8.46 -1.24
C THR A 59 -3.18 -8.38 -0.43
N ALA A 60 -3.68 -7.18 -0.14
CA ALA A 60 -5.01 -7.01 0.46
C ALA A 60 -6.09 -7.61 -0.44
N PHE A 61 -6.06 -7.33 -1.74
CA PHE A 61 -6.99 -7.90 -2.71
C PHE A 61 -6.92 -9.43 -2.74
N ILE A 62 -5.72 -9.99 -2.95
CA ILE A 62 -5.52 -11.45 -3.03
C ILE A 62 -5.99 -12.14 -1.74
N THR A 63 -5.59 -11.61 -0.59
CA THR A 63 -5.95 -12.18 0.73
C THR A 63 -7.45 -12.12 0.97
N PHE A 64 -8.10 -11.01 0.59
CA PHE A 64 -9.54 -10.87 0.73
C PHE A 64 -10.30 -11.88 -0.14
N VAL A 65 -9.87 -12.07 -1.40
CA VAL A 65 -10.45 -13.08 -2.29
C VAL A 65 -10.28 -14.49 -1.73
N ILE A 66 -9.09 -14.82 -1.20
CA ILE A 66 -8.83 -16.12 -0.56
C ILE A 66 -9.78 -16.33 0.62
N PHE A 67 -9.96 -15.34 1.51
CA PHE A 67 -10.85 -15.48 2.65
C PHE A 67 -12.32 -15.60 2.28
N ASP A 68 -12.75 -14.92 1.22
CA ASP A 68 -14.11 -15.03 0.69
C ASP A 68 -14.35 -16.47 0.17
N ILE A 69 -13.40 -17.04 -0.57
CA ILE A 69 -13.45 -18.43 -1.08
C ILE A 69 -13.50 -19.44 0.08
N PHE A 70 -12.61 -19.32 1.07
CA PHE A 70 -12.53 -20.24 2.20
C PHE A 70 -13.52 -19.93 3.33
N LYS A 71 -14.32 -18.87 3.18
CA LYS A 71 -15.30 -18.39 4.18
C LYS A 71 -14.70 -18.17 5.58
N ILE A 72 -13.41 -17.84 5.66
CA ILE A 72 -12.69 -17.66 6.93
C ILE A 72 -13.36 -16.57 7.75
N ASN A 73 -13.66 -16.83 9.02
CA ASN A 73 -14.28 -15.84 9.90
C ASN A 73 -13.32 -15.44 11.01
N ILE A 74 -13.18 -14.13 11.23
CA ILE A 74 -12.23 -13.57 12.18
C ILE A 74 -13.00 -12.95 13.33
N ALA A 75 -12.54 -13.19 14.55
CA ALA A 75 -13.14 -12.57 15.73
C ALA A 75 -13.06 -11.04 15.64
N ARG A 76 -14.17 -10.34 15.92
CA ARG A 76 -14.23 -8.86 15.92
C ARG A 76 -13.13 -8.21 16.76
N THR A 77 -12.79 -8.80 17.91
CA THR A 77 -11.72 -8.31 18.78
C THR A 77 -10.36 -8.37 18.09
N LEU A 78 -10.07 -9.47 17.40
CA LEU A 78 -8.82 -9.64 16.66
C LEU A 78 -8.73 -8.64 15.50
N SER A 79 -9.82 -8.43 14.75
CA SER A 79 -9.89 -7.42 13.69
C SER A 79 -9.58 -6.01 14.21
N LYS A 80 -10.16 -5.61 15.35
CA LYS A 80 -9.89 -4.28 15.96
C LYS A 80 -8.42 -4.11 16.36
N ILE A 81 -7.81 -5.15 16.95
CA ILE A 81 -6.39 -5.11 17.36
C ILE A 81 -5.50 -5.00 16.12
N ILE A 82 -5.75 -5.80 15.08
CA ILE A 82 -4.99 -5.75 13.82
C ILE A 82 -5.10 -4.36 13.19
N LEU A 83 -6.30 -3.78 13.14
CA LEU A 83 -6.52 -2.46 12.57
C LEU A 83 -5.80 -1.36 13.35
N LEU A 84 -5.77 -1.45 14.68
CA LEU A 84 -5.02 -0.53 15.53
C LEU A 84 -3.50 -0.62 15.26
N ILE A 85 -2.95 -1.83 15.21
CA ILE A 85 -1.53 -2.06 14.89
C ILE A 85 -1.21 -1.49 13.50
N MET A 86 -2.07 -1.76 12.51
CA MET A 86 -1.91 -1.22 11.16
C MET A 86 -1.89 0.32 11.13
N CYS A 87 -2.87 0.96 11.77
CA CYS A 87 -2.92 2.43 11.86
C CYS A 87 -1.64 2.97 12.51
N PHE A 88 -1.16 2.35 13.58
CA PHE A 88 0.08 2.75 14.24
C PHE A 88 1.28 2.64 13.31
N VAL A 89 1.43 1.52 12.59
CA VAL A 89 2.54 1.30 11.64
C VAL A 89 2.48 2.29 10.47
N LEU A 90 1.29 2.57 9.93
CA LEU A 90 1.12 3.56 8.85
C LEU A 90 1.46 4.97 9.33
N ILE A 91 1.05 5.38 10.53
CA ILE A 91 1.40 6.68 11.11
C ILE A 91 2.91 6.79 11.29
N LEU A 92 3.55 5.74 11.82
CA LEU A 92 5.00 5.70 11.98
C LEU A 92 5.70 5.80 10.62
N TYR A 93 5.22 5.09 9.60
CA TYR A 93 5.75 5.18 8.24
C TYR A 93 5.63 6.58 7.66
N ILE A 94 4.46 7.23 7.80
CA ILE A 94 4.26 8.61 7.33
C ILE A 94 5.24 9.56 8.04
N ALA A 95 5.41 9.43 9.36
CA ALA A 95 6.37 10.23 10.10
C ALA A 95 7.81 10.05 9.58
N LEU A 96 8.23 8.81 9.34
CA LEU A 96 9.53 8.49 8.76
C LEU A 96 9.71 9.10 7.37
N VAL A 97 8.71 8.99 6.50
CA VAL A 97 8.74 9.60 5.16
C VAL A 97 8.86 11.12 5.25
N ILE A 98 8.12 11.77 6.16
CA ILE A 98 8.22 13.22 6.40
C ILE A 98 9.63 13.59 6.86
N LEU A 99 10.19 12.88 7.85
CA LEU A 99 11.55 13.10 8.35
C LEU A 99 12.61 12.93 7.25
N ASN A 100 12.40 11.99 6.32
CA ASN A 100 13.26 11.81 5.15
C ASN A 100 13.10 12.95 4.14
N ILE A 101 11.88 13.46 3.95
CA ILE A 101 11.62 14.60 3.07
C ILE A 101 12.34 15.87 3.55
N ILE A 102 12.30 16.14 4.85
CA ILE A 102 13.00 17.28 5.48
C ILE A 102 14.49 17.02 5.73
N ARG A 103 15.03 15.88 5.26
CA ARG A 103 16.44 15.48 5.33
C ARG A 103 17.00 15.33 6.77
N VAL A 104 16.14 15.07 7.74
CA VAL A 104 16.55 14.79 9.13
C VAL A 104 17.10 13.37 9.27
N ILE A 105 16.55 12.42 8.50
CA ILE A 105 17.02 11.05 8.39
C ILE A 105 17.16 10.67 6.92
N ALA A 106 18.03 9.70 6.61
CA ALA A 106 18.11 9.09 5.29
C ALA A 106 17.48 7.70 5.34
N ILE A 107 16.36 7.52 4.66
CA ILE A 107 15.74 6.20 4.50
C ILE A 107 16.22 5.62 3.17
N PRO A 108 16.75 4.39 3.14
CA PRO A 108 17.09 3.71 1.90
C PRO A 108 15.92 3.76 0.92
N THR A 109 16.21 3.93 -0.37
CA THR A 109 15.18 3.99 -1.39
C THR A 109 14.40 2.67 -1.41
N VAL A 110 13.07 2.77 -1.43
CA VAL A 110 12.19 1.60 -1.48
C VAL A 110 12.07 1.18 -2.94
N GLY A 111 13.07 0.45 -3.41
CA GLY A 111 13.06 -0.15 -4.74
C GLY A 111 11.98 -1.23 -4.88
N PHE A 112 11.61 -1.51 -6.13
CA PHE A 112 10.78 -2.67 -6.46
C PHE A 112 11.49 -3.96 -5.99
N ALA A 113 10.76 -4.89 -5.36
CA ALA A 113 11.29 -6.11 -4.76
C ALA A 113 12.31 -5.93 -3.59
N SER A 114 12.35 -4.75 -2.94
CA SER A 114 13.12 -4.55 -1.71
C SER A 114 12.47 -5.22 -0.49
N ILE A 115 13.20 -5.37 0.64
CA ILE A 115 12.64 -5.93 1.89
C ILE A 115 11.39 -5.19 2.38
N TYR A 116 11.24 -3.91 2.01
CA TYR A 116 10.07 -3.10 2.30
C TYR A 116 8.81 -3.60 1.59
N SER A 117 8.93 -4.25 0.42
CA SER A 117 7.78 -4.86 -0.26
C SER A 117 7.12 -5.94 0.58
N ILE A 118 7.91 -6.70 1.36
CA ILE A 118 7.42 -7.73 2.28
C ILE A 118 6.61 -7.08 3.40
N ILE A 119 7.10 -5.97 3.97
CA ILE A 119 6.42 -5.26 5.06
C ILE A 119 5.04 -4.77 4.58
N PHE A 120 4.98 -4.09 3.43
CA PHE A 120 3.70 -3.61 2.88
C PHE A 120 2.79 -4.74 2.45
N SER A 121 3.34 -5.83 1.93
CA SER A 121 2.58 -7.04 1.61
C SER A 121 1.91 -7.64 2.84
N VAL A 122 2.65 -7.78 3.95
CA VAL A 122 2.12 -8.27 5.24
C VAL A 122 1.04 -7.34 5.78
N LEU A 123 1.26 -6.02 5.71
CA LEU A 123 0.24 -5.03 6.10
C LEU A 123 -1.03 -5.14 5.24
N GLY A 124 -0.90 -5.40 3.94
CA GLY A 124 -2.04 -5.65 3.07
C GLY A 124 -2.82 -6.91 3.47
N CYS A 125 -2.14 -7.99 3.82
CA CYS A 125 -2.78 -9.19 4.36
C CYS A 125 -3.54 -8.89 5.67
N PHE A 126 -2.93 -8.10 6.56
CA PHE A 126 -3.58 -7.64 7.79
C PHE A 126 -4.80 -6.76 7.52
N LEU A 127 -4.78 -5.93 6.48
CA LEU A 127 -5.94 -5.12 6.09
C LEU A 127 -7.11 -6.02 5.69
N ALA A 128 -6.83 -7.02 4.85
CA ALA A 128 -7.84 -7.97 4.41
C ALA A 128 -8.41 -8.77 5.58
N LEU A 129 -7.54 -9.24 6.50
CA LEU A 129 -7.94 -9.88 7.75
C LEU A 129 -8.87 -9.00 8.59
N ALA A 130 -8.50 -7.73 8.80
CA ALA A 130 -9.29 -6.82 9.62
C ALA A 130 -10.63 -6.42 8.96
N SER A 131 -10.67 -6.33 7.64
CA SER A 131 -11.83 -5.84 6.89
C SER A 131 -12.82 -6.93 6.48
N HIS A 132 -12.44 -8.20 6.61
CA HIS A 132 -13.29 -9.33 6.22
C HIS A 132 -14.42 -9.56 7.24
N LYS A 133 -15.68 -9.42 6.79
CA LYS A 133 -16.92 -9.69 7.54
C LYS A 133 -17.08 -8.91 8.87
N ASN A 134 -16.48 -7.71 8.97
CA ASN A 134 -16.82 -6.74 10.02
C ASN A 134 -18.18 -6.07 9.77
#